data_AF-A0A9Q5CLF2-F1
#
_entry.id   AF-A0A9Q5CLF2-F1
#
_cell.length_a   1.000
_cell.length_b   1.000
_cell.length_c   1.000
_cell.angle_alpha   90.00
_cell.angle_beta   90.00
_cell.angle_gamma   90.00
#
_symmetry.space_group_name_H-M   'P 1'
#
loop_
_entity.id
_entity.type
_entity.pdbx_description
1 polymer ?
#
loop_
_entity_poly.entity_id
_entity_poly.type
_entity_poly.pdbx_seq_one_letter_code
_entity_poly.pdbx_strand_id
1 'polypeptide(L)' 'MSNLRDGLESIIHFGFPALGGLIAVVIINLNPEALMNPMIWIPLGIFLGWAAARVALKYMSKFH' A
#
# COMPACT_ATOMS: atom_id res chain seq x y z
N MET A 1 12.42 7.39 -23.70
CA MET A 1 12.78 7.26 -22.27
C MET A 1 11.53 7.11 -21.37
N SER A 2 10.44 6.47 -21.86
CA SER A 2 9.15 6.36 -21.15
C SER A 2 8.98 5.09 -20.30
N ASN A 3 9.53 3.96 -20.75
CA ASN A 3 9.20 2.64 -20.18
C ASN A 3 9.57 2.46 -18.69
N LEU A 4 10.63 3.13 -18.20
CA LEU A 4 11.06 2.99 -16.81
C LEU A 4 10.14 3.76 -15.84
N ARG A 5 9.66 4.93 -16.26
CA ARG A 5 8.76 5.77 -15.46
C ARG A 5 7.37 5.16 -15.39
N ASP A 6 6.86 4.69 -16.52
CA ASP A 6 5.56 4.01 -16.60
C ASP A 6 5.56 2.71 -15.76
N GLY A 7 6.71 2.00 -15.76
CA GLY A 7 6.93 0.85 -14.89
C GLY A 7 6.93 1.19 -13.40
N LEU A 8 7.62 2.25 -12.99
CA LEU A 8 7.63 2.72 -11.60
C LEU A 8 6.25 3.22 -11.14
N GLU A 9 5.54 3.94 -11.98
CA GLU A 9 4.20 4.44 -11.69
C GLU A 9 3.19 3.28 -11.53
N SER A 10 3.32 2.24 -12.34
CA SER A 10 2.55 0.99 -12.18
C SER A 10 2.87 0.26 -10.88
N ILE A 11 4.16 0.10 -10.55
CA ILE A 11 4.60 -0.53 -9.28
C ILE A 11 4.06 0.25 -8.08
N ILE A 12 4.02 1.57 -8.13
CA ILE A 12 3.49 2.37 -7.02
C ILE A 12 1.98 2.19 -6.91
N HIS A 13 1.24 2.19 -8.00
CA HIS A 13 -0.22 2.02 -7.97
C HIS A 13 -0.67 0.63 -7.49
N PHE A 14 0.06 -0.43 -7.83
CA PHE A 14 -0.32 -1.81 -7.48
C PHE A 14 0.46 -2.39 -6.31
N GLY A 15 1.75 -2.07 -6.20
CA GLY A 15 2.65 -2.61 -5.18
C GLY A 15 2.37 -2.05 -3.79
N PHE A 16 2.08 -0.76 -3.66
CA PHE A 16 1.80 -0.16 -2.36
C PHE A 16 0.52 -0.70 -1.69
N PRO A 17 -0.62 -0.82 -2.39
CA PRO A 17 -1.80 -1.49 -1.83
C PRO A 17 -1.53 -2.95 -1.45
N ALA A 18 -0.81 -3.70 -2.30
CA ALA A 18 -0.46 -5.10 -2.02
C ALA A 18 0.43 -5.23 -0.76
N LEU A 19 1.44 -4.36 -0.62
CA LEU A 19 2.29 -4.29 0.56
C LEU A 19 1.50 -3.89 1.82
N GLY A 20 0.59 -2.92 1.70
CA GLY A 20 -0.29 -2.51 2.79
C GLY A 20 -1.18 -3.66 3.29
N GLY A 21 -1.75 -4.44 2.37
CA GLY A 21 -2.50 -5.66 2.69
C GLY A 21 -1.63 -6.73 3.34
N LEU A 22 -0.43 -6.98 2.79
CA LEU A 22 0.52 -7.95 3.34
C LEU A 22 0.94 -7.59 4.77
N ILE A 23 1.25 -6.32 5.03
CA ILE A 23 1.61 -5.82 6.36
C ILE A 23 0.46 -6.04 7.34
N ALA A 24 -0.78 -5.75 6.93
CA ALA A 24 -1.96 -6.01 7.77
C ALA A 24 -2.11 -7.50 8.11
N VAL A 25 -1.92 -8.40 7.13
CA VAL A 25 -1.95 -9.86 7.37
C VAL A 25 -0.87 -10.25 8.38
N VAL A 26 0.36 -9.76 8.23
CA VAL A 26 1.47 -10.06 9.16
C VAL A 26 1.14 -9.58 10.57
N ILE A 27 0.66 -8.34 10.73
CA ILE A 27 0.32 -7.76 12.03
C ILE A 27 -0.79 -8.56 12.73
N ILE A 28 -1.83 -8.96 11.99
CA ILE A 28 -2.93 -9.77 12.50
C ILE A 28 -2.42 -11.15 12.97
N ASN A 29 -1.58 -11.81 12.18
CA ASN A 29 -1.04 -13.12 12.54
C ASN A 29 -0.08 -13.05 13.74
N LEU A 30 0.59 -11.92 13.97
CA LEU A 30 1.42 -11.70 15.16
C LEU A 30 0.59 -11.37 16.41
N ASN A 31 -0.63 -10.86 16.26
CA ASN A 31 -1.49 -10.43 17.37
C ASN A 31 -2.95 -10.88 17.19
N PRO A 32 -3.22 -12.20 17.08
CA PRO A 32 -4.55 -12.71 16.75
C PRO A 32 -5.60 -12.33 17.80
N GLU A 33 -5.21 -12.23 19.07
CA GLU A 33 -6.09 -11.93 20.20
C GLU A 33 -6.42 -10.42 20.34
N ALA A 34 -5.58 -9.54 19.81
CA ALA A 34 -5.73 -8.10 19.97
C ALA A 34 -6.64 -7.47 18.90
N LEU A 35 -6.81 -8.16 17.77
CA LEU A 35 -7.49 -7.64 16.59
C LEU A 35 -8.78 -8.41 16.37
N MET A 36 -9.82 -8.01 17.11
CA MET A 36 -11.15 -8.63 17.20
C MET A 36 -11.80 -9.00 15.84
N ASN A 37 -11.42 -8.34 14.74
CA ASN A 37 -11.90 -8.70 13.40
C ASN A 37 -10.85 -8.46 12.29
N PRO A 38 -10.12 -9.50 11.85
CA PRO A 38 -9.17 -9.45 10.74
C PRO A 38 -9.74 -8.87 9.44
N MET A 39 -11.03 -9.06 9.19
CA MET A 39 -11.71 -8.61 7.97
C MET A 39 -11.76 -7.09 7.85
N ILE A 40 -11.52 -6.34 8.92
CA ILE A 40 -11.46 -4.87 8.89
C ILE A 40 -10.04 -4.40 8.61
N TRP A 41 -9.06 -5.04 9.25
CA TRP A 41 -7.67 -4.62 9.22
C TRP A 41 -7.01 -4.87 7.86
N ILE A 42 -7.37 -5.95 7.16
CA ILE A 42 -6.81 -6.23 5.83
C ILE A 42 -7.26 -5.17 4.80
N PRO A 43 -8.56 -4.87 4.61
CA PRO A 43 -8.98 -3.79 3.73
C PRO A 43 -8.43 -2.43 4.14
N LEU A 44 -8.33 -2.15 5.45
CA LEU A 44 -7.73 -0.92 5.95
C LEU A 44 -6.26 -0.81 5.55
N GLY A 45 -5.48 -1.88 5.69
CA GLY A 45 -4.08 -1.93 5.25
C GLY A 45 -3.92 -1.68 3.76
N ILE A 46 -4.76 -2.31 2.93
CA ILE A 46 -4.78 -2.09 1.47
C ILE A 46 -5.10 -0.62 1.15
N PHE A 47 -6.11 -0.06 1.80
CA PHE A 47 -6.52 1.33 1.61
C PHE A 47 -5.43 2.32 2.04
N LEU A 48 -4.76 2.06 3.16
CA LEU A 48 -3.61 2.87 3.62
C LEU A 48 -2.43 2.77 2.64
N GLY A 49 -2.15 1.58 2.11
CA GLY A 49 -1.17 1.38 1.04
C GLY A 49 -1.50 2.21 -0.20
N TRP A 50 -2.76 2.18 -0.66
CA TRP A 50 -3.23 3.01 -1.76
C TRP A 50 -3.09 4.52 -1.47
N ALA A 51 -3.49 4.97 -0.28
CA ALA A 51 -3.37 6.37 0.12
C ALA A 51 -1.89 6.82 0.12
N ALA A 52 -0.99 5.98 0.64
CA ALA A 52 0.45 6.21 0.60
C ALA A 52 0.99 6.28 -0.83
N ALA A 53 0.49 5.44 -1.75
CA ALA A 53 0.84 5.49 -3.18
C ALA A 53 0.48 6.84 -3.79
N ARG A 54 -0.73 7.36 -3.51
CA ARG A 54 -1.19 8.66 -4.01
C ARG A 54 -0.33 9.81 -3.49
N VAL A 55 0.10 9.74 -2.23
CA VAL A 55 1.01 10.71 -1.63
C VAL A 55 2.39 10.63 -2.29
N ALA A 56 2.94 9.43 -2.47
CA ALA A 56 4.24 9.23 -3.12
C ALA A 56 4.24 9.77 -4.56
N LEU A 57 3.21 9.48 -5.35
CA LEU A 57 3.04 10.02 -6.71
C LEU A 57 2.96 11.55 -6.71
N LYS A 58 2.21 12.13 -5.78
CA LYS A 58 2.08 13.60 -5.63
C LYS A 58 3.41 14.27 -5.30
N TYR A 59 4.26 13.64 -4.49
CA TYR A 59 5.61 14.14 -4.23
C TYR A 59 6.49 14.01 -5.46
N MET A 60 6.48 12.86 -6.14
CA MET A 60 7.26 12.69 -7.37
C MET A 60 6.88 13.67 -8.48
N SER A 61 5.60 14.04 -8.59
CA SER A 61 5.14 15.05 -9.55
C SER A 61 5.49 16.48 -9.16
N LYS A 62 5.83 16.74 -7.89
CA LYS A 62 6.15 18.09 -7.38
C LYS A 62 7.65 18.43 -7.45
N PHE A 63 8.51 17.41 -7.54
CA PHE A 63 9.96 17.56 -7.73
C PHE A 63 10.39 17.60 -9.22
N HIS A 64 9.42 17.76 -10.12
CA HIS A 64 9.57 18.01 -11.55
C HIS A 64 8.95 19.37 -11.89
#